data_AF-J9G210-F1
#
_entry.id   AF-J9G210-F1
#
_cell.length_a   1.000
_cell.length_b   1.000
_cell.length_c   1.000
_cell.angle_alpha   90.00
_cell.angle_beta   90.00
_cell.angle_gamma   90.00
#
_symmetry.space_group_name_H-M   'P 1'
#
loop_
_entity.id
_entity.type
_entity.pdbx_description
1 polymer ?
#
loop_
_entity_poly.entity_id
_entity_poly.type
_entity_poly.pdbx_seq_one_letter_code
_entity_poly.pdbx_strand_id
1 'polypeptide(L)'
;FSKTGCAADTLAGDYLKGASIRQEYLETAILWAASAEGKTIEAYMAQHQNDPSAVILWNYFRSVIDWVQAIFPKKRKEMKGLPWGLFYNVHGKRTDLDPKKLELEIQRLMGDEDVTKKSGIYEYLLTGEEKKLSIRTFDRRDALAAYEKQGHKCPICGETFEFEQMHADHITPWSKGGKTTPENCQMLCRDCNLKKG
;
A
#
# COMPACT_ATOMS: atom_id res chain seq x y z
N PHE A 1 -8.80 -6.17 24.65
CA PHE A 1 -8.97 -5.04 23.71
C PHE A 1 -9.17 -3.69 24.40
N SER A 2 -9.85 -3.58 25.55
CA SER A 2 -10.34 -2.27 26.06
C SER A 2 -9.71 -1.81 27.39
N LYS A 3 -8.38 -1.82 27.49
CA LYS A 3 -7.60 -1.19 28.60
C LYS A 3 -6.20 -0.80 28.08
N THR A 4 -5.62 0.28 28.61
CA THR A 4 -4.20 0.63 28.40
C THR A 4 -3.31 -0.54 28.81
N GLY A 5 -2.34 -0.92 27.96
CA GLY A 5 -1.47 -2.06 28.26
C GLY A 5 -2.18 -3.42 28.28
N CYS A 6 -3.38 -3.53 27.68
CA CYS A 6 -4.00 -4.84 27.50
C CYS A 6 -3.20 -5.69 26.50
N ALA A 7 -3.45 -7.01 26.47
CA ALA A 7 -2.73 -7.93 25.59
C ALA A 7 -2.72 -7.51 24.10
N ALA A 8 -3.78 -6.86 23.62
CA ALA A 8 -3.84 -6.34 22.26
C ALA A 8 -2.85 -5.19 22.02
N ASP A 9 -2.65 -4.33 23.02
CA ASP A 9 -1.74 -3.18 22.96
C ASP A 9 -0.29 -3.62 22.97
N THR A 10 0.06 -4.55 23.87
CA THR A 10 1.39 -5.15 23.93
C THR A 10 1.73 -5.94 22.65
N LEU A 11 0.74 -6.63 22.08
CA LEU A 11 0.93 -7.45 20.88
C LEU A 11 0.97 -6.63 19.58
N ALA A 12 0.12 -5.60 19.47
CA ALA A 12 -0.21 -4.98 18.18
C ALA A 12 -0.10 -3.45 18.13
N GLY A 13 0.29 -2.77 19.20
CA GLY A 13 0.34 -1.29 19.26
C GLY A 13 1.26 -0.63 18.22
N ASP A 14 2.25 -1.38 17.71
CA ASP A 14 3.13 -0.94 16.62
C ASP A 14 2.47 -1.02 15.23
N TYR A 15 1.41 -1.82 15.09
CA TYR A 15 0.74 -2.09 13.82
C TYR A 15 -0.61 -1.39 13.69
N LEU A 16 -1.26 -1.08 14.81
CA LEU A 16 -2.56 -0.41 14.84
C LEU A 16 -2.41 1.11 14.98
N LYS A 17 -3.33 1.85 14.35
CA LYS A 17 -3.51 3.29 14.59
C LYS A 17 -4.58 3.46 15.66
N GLY A 18 -4.33 4.30 16.66
CA GLY A 18 -5.28 4.56 17.73
C GLY A 18 -4.72 4.38 19.14
N ALA A 19 -5.56 4.58 20.15
CA ALA A 19 -5.25 4.31 21.54
C ALA A 19 -6.05 3.09 22.04
N SER A 20 -5.38 2.16 22.74
CA SER A 20 -6.00 0.98 23.39
C SER A 20 -7.11 1.33 24.39
N ILE A 21 -7.21 2.60 24.76
CA ILE A 21 -8.19 3.19 25.69
C ILE A 21 -9.55 3.46 25.01
N ARG A 22 -9.65 3.48 23.67
CA ARG A 22 -10.82 4.01 22.94
C ARG A 22 -11.61 3.00 22.09
N GLN A 23 -11.61 1.71 22.40
CA GLN A 23 -12.32 0.67 21.60
C GLN A 23 -11.87 0.55 20.12
N GLU A 24 -10.99 1.42 19.61
CA GLU A 24 -10.51 1.47 18.22
C GLU A 24 -9.85 0.14 17.78
N TYR A 25 -9.13 -0.54 18.69
CA TYR A 25 -8.55 -1.85 18.39
C TYR A 25 -9.60 -2.96 18.28
N LEU A 26 -10.65 -2.87 19.09
CA LEU A 26 -11.77 -3.82 19.02
C LEU A 26 -12.55 -3.61 17.73
N GLU A 27 -12.87 -2.35 17.40
CA GLU A 27 -13.54 -1.98 16.15
C GLU A 27 -12.73 -2.44 14.93
N THR A 28 -11.42 -2.20 14.94
CA THR A 28 -10.52 -2.66 13.86
C THR A 28 -10.53 -4.18 13.72
N ALA A 29 -10.45 -4.92 14.83
CA ALA A 29 -10.50 -6.38 14.81
C ALA A 29 -11.85 -6.90 14.29
N ILE A 30 -12.97 -6.28 14.69
CA ILE A 30 -14.31 -6.63 14.21
C ILE A 30 -14.43 -6.33 12.72
N LEU A 31 -13.96 -5.17 12.25
CA LEU A 31 -13.97 -4.81 10.84
C LEU A 31 -13.23 -5.85 10.00
N TRP A 32 -12.05 -6.28 10.46
CA TRP A 32 -11.26 -7.29 9.77
C TRP A 32 -11.93 -8.67 9.75
N ALA A 33 -12.49 -9.12 10.88
CA ALA A 33 -13.20 -10.40 10.98
C ALA A 33 -14.49 -10.41 10.15
N ALA A 34 -15.30 -9.34 10.24
CA ALA A 34 -16.51 -9.17 9.44
C ALA A 34 -16.18 -9.21 7.94
N SER A 35 -15.12 -8.52 7.52
CA SER A 35 -14.65 -8.55 6.12
C SER A 35 -14.23 -9.96 5.68
N ALA A 36 -13.61 -10.76 6.55
CA ALA A 36 -13.24 -12.14 6.25
C ALA A 36 -14.47 -13.03 5.97
N GLU A 37 -15.60 -12.70 6.59
CA GLU A 37 -16.88 -13.41 6.42
C GLU A 37 -17.81 -12.76 5.38
N GLY A 38 -17.37 -11.69 4.70
CA GLY A 38 -18.19 -10.95 3.73
C GLY A 38 -19.38 -10.22 4.38
N LYS A 39 -19.25 -9.82 5.65
CA LYS A 39 -20.31 -9.19 6.45
C LYS A 39 -20.00 -7.73 6.76
N THR A 40 -21.05 -6.97 7.07
CA THR A 40 -20.90 -5.66 7.73
C THR A 40 -20.53 -5.85 9.20
N ILE A 41 -20.02 -4.79 9.83
CA ILE A 41 -19.68 -4.79 11.26
C ILE A 41 -20.92 -5.10 12.10
N GLU A 42 -22.08 -4.52 11.76
CA GLU A 42 -23.35 -4.73 12.46
C GLU A 42 -23.82 -6.17 12.36
N ALA A 43 -23.73 -6.77 11.16
CA ALA A 43 -24.11 -8.16 10.96
C ALA A 43 -23.22 -9.13 11.75
N TYR A 44 -21.90 -8.88 11.78
CA TYR A 44 -20.97 -9.64 12.60
C TYR A 44 -21.28 -9.50 14.10
N MET A 45 -21.45 -8.27 14.58
CA MET A 45 -21.80 -8.03 15.99
C MET A 45 -23.13 -8.66 16.37
N ALA A 46 -24.16 -8.57 15.53
CA ALA A 46 -25.47 -9.16 15.80
C ALA A 46 -25.40 -10.70 15.89
N GLN A 47 -24.55 -11.34 15.10
CA GLN A 47 -24.35 -12.79 15.17
C GLN A 47 -23.63 -13.19 16.46
N HIS A 48 -22.61 -12.43 16.86
CA HIS A 48 -21.74 -12.75 17.99
C HIS A 48 -22.19 -12.10 19.31
N GLN A 49 -23.34 -11.40 19.34
CA GLN A 49 -23.81 -10.65 20.52
C GLN A 49 -24.08 -11.53 21.75
N ASN A 50 -24.43 -12.80 21.52
CA ASN A 50 -24.74 -13.77 22.56
C ASN A 50 -23.54 -14.68 22.88
N ASP A 51 -22.40 -14.47 22.24
CA ASP A 51 -21.21 -15.29 22.50
C ASP A 51 -20.72 -15.03 23.94
N PRO A 52 -20.45 -16.08 24.72
CA PRO A 52 -20.03 -15.92 26.12
C PRO A 52 -18.64 -15.30 26.26
N SER A 53 -17.86 -15.24 25.17
CA SER A 53 -16.51 -14.66 25.16
C SER A 53 -16.08 -14.22 23.77
N ALA A 54 -15.15 -13.27 23.69
CA ALA A 54 -14.54 -12.81 22.44
C ALA A 54 -13.36 -13.69 21.98
N VAL A 55 -13.29 -14.97 22.39
CA VAL A 55 -12.14 -15.86 22.10
C VAL A 55 -11.95 -16.07 20.61
N ILE A 56 -13.03 -16.21 19.83
CA ILE A 56 -12.96 -16.39 18.37
C ILE A 56 -12.32 -15.15 17.73
N LEU A 57 -12.83 -13.96 18.04
CA LEU A 57 -12.30 -12.69 17.56
C LEU A 57 -10.84 -12.49 17.97
N TRP A 58 -10.49 -12.83 19.21
CA TRP A 58 -9.12 -12.75 19.71
C TRP A 58 -8.17 -13.68 18.96
N ASN A 59 -8.57 -14.93 18.72
CA ASN A 59 -7.75 -15.89 17.98
C ASN A 59 -7.53 -15.45 16.53
N TYR A 60 -8.57 -14.94 15.86
CA TYR A 60 -8.44 -14.34 14.53
C TYR A 60 -7.46 -13.17 14.55
N PHE A 61 -7.67 -12.20 15.46
CA PHE A 61 -6.81 -11.02 15.59
C PHE A 61 -5.34 -11.40 15.84
N ARG A 62 -5.09 -12.35 16.74
CA ARG A 62 -3.74 -12.87 16.99
C ARG A 62 -3.14 -13.47 15.72
N SER A 63 -3.90 -14.26 14.97
CA SER A 63 -3.43 -14.89 13.72
C SER A 63 -3.02 -13.85 12.67
N VAL A 64 -3.75 -12.74 12.58
CA VAL A 64 -3.37 -11.59 11.73
C VAL A 64 -2.02 -11.04 12.15
N ILE A 65 -1.84 -10.73 13.44
CA ILE A 65 -0.61 -10.10 13.92
C ILE A 65 0.59 -11.04 13.84
N ASP A 66 0.41 -12.32 14.20
CA ASP A 66 1.44 -13.35 14.09
C ASP A 66 1.90 -13.50 12.63
N TRP A 67 0.96 -13.48 11.67
CA TRP A 67 1.28 -13.50 10.25
C TRP A 67 2.08 -12.27 9.83
N VAL A 68 1.68 -11.06 10.25
CA VAL A 68 2.44 -9.83 9.95
C VAL A 68 3.87 -9.93 10.50
N GLN A 69 4.05 -10.40 11.73
CA GLN A 69 5.37 -10.55 12.35
C GLN A 69 6.22 -11.62 11.67
N ALA A 70 5.61 -12.70 11.17
CA ALA A 70 6.30 -13.76 10.45
C ALA A 70 6.74 -13.30 9.05
N ILE A 71 5.86 -12.59 8.31
CA ILE A 71 6.14 -12.13 6.94
C ILE A 71 7.02 -10.88 6.92
N PHE A 72 6.87 -9.98 7.90
CA PHE A 72 7.61 -8.72 8.02
C PHE A 72 8.27 -8.58 9.40
N PRO A 73 9.34 -9.35 9.70
CA PRO A 73 9.92 -9.41 11.05
C PRO A 73 10.51 -8.10 11.56
N LYS A 74 11.01 -7.25 10.65
CA LYS A 74 11.65 -5.98 11.01
C LYS A 74 10.62 -4.86 11.09
N LYS A 75 10.27 -4.51 12.32
CA LYS A 75 9.34 -3.42 12.65
C LYS A 75 9.84 -2.07 12.13
N ARG A 76 8.91 -1.28 11.59
CA ARG A 76 9.13 0.09 11.11
C ARG A 76 7.90 0.95 11.35
N LYS A 77 8.08 2.27 11.48
CA LYS A 77 6.97 3.21 11.71
C LYS A 77 5.93 3.20 10.58
N GLU A 78 6.35 2.91 9.36
CA GLU A 78 5.52 2.85 8.15
C GLU A 78 4.51 1.69 8.16
N MET A 79 4.69 0.72 9.06
CA MET A 79 3.76 -0.40 9.26
C MET A 79 2.51 0.00 10.06
N LYS A 80 2.57 1.13 10.77
CA LYS A 80 1.54 1.54 11.70
C LYS A 80 0.29 2.03 10.97
N GLY A 81 -0.86 1.43 11.29
CA GLY A 81 -2.15 1.83 10.75
C GLY A 81 -2.50 1.24 9.38
N LEU A 82 -1.70 0.29 8.88
CA LEU A 82 -2.06 -0.45 7.68
C LEU A 82 -3.21 -1.43 7.97
N PRO A 83 -4.06 -1.73 6.97
CA PRO A 83 -5.22 -2.61 7.14
C PRO A 83 -4.80 -4.09 7.16
N TRP A 84 -3.96 -4.47 8.14
CA TRP A 84 -3.30 -5.77 8.21
C TRP A 84 -4.25 -6.96 8.18
N GLY A 85 -5.42 -6.87 8.81
CA GLY A 85 -6.41 -7.94 8.72
C GLY A 85 -7.00 -8.11 7.33
N LEU A 86 -7.16 -7.03 6.56
CA LEU A 86 -7.60 -7.14 5.15
C LEU A 86 -6.50 -7.81 4.31
N PHE A 87 -5.23 -7.44 4.53
CA PHE A 87 -4.11 -8.09 3.87
C PHE A 87 -4.02 -9.58 4.25
N TYR A 88 -4.20 -9.91 5.52
CA TYR A 88 -4.23 -11.29 5.99
C TYR A 88 -5.39 -12.09 5.39
N ASN A 89 -6.58 -11.50 5.26
CA ASN A 89 -7.74 -12.19 4.68
C ASN A 89 -7.48 -12.63 3.23
N VAL A 90 -6.76 -11.82 2.46
CA VAL A 90 -6.43 -12.10 1.05
C VAL A 90 -5.16 -12.95 0.91
N HIS A 91 -4.14 -12.69 1.72
CA HIS A 91 -2.78 -13.21 1.52
C HIS A 91 -2.29 -14.16 2.63
N GLY A 92 -3.02 -14.31 3.73
CA GLY A 92 -2.59 -15.04 4.93
C GLY A 92 -2.32 -16.54 4.71
N LYS A 93 -2.84 -17.10 3.62
CA LYS A 93 -2.66 -18.52 3.21
C LYS A 93 -1.57 -18.71 2.15
N ARG A 94 -0.93 -17.63 1.68
CA ARG A 94 0.14 -17.70 0.69
C ARG A 94 1.38 -18.34 1.28
N THR A 95 2.05 -19.17 0.48
CA THR A 95 3.29 -19.88 0.85
C THR A 95 4.51 -19.37 0.08
N ASP A 96 4.31 -18.47 -0.88
CA ASP A 96 5.36 -17.90 -1.74
C ASP A 96 6.05 -16.66 -1.12
N LEU A 97 5.53 -16.16 0.00
CA LEU A 97 6.06 -15.00 0.71
C LEU A 97 7.30 -15.38 1.53
N ASP A 98 8.49 -15.11 0.99
CA ASP A 98 9.78 -15.29 1.68
C ASP A 98 10.17 -14.02 2.47
N PRO A 99 10.20 -14.05 3.81
CA PRO A 99 10.50 -12.88 4.63
C PRO A 99 11.87 -12.24 4.36
N LYS A 100 12.88 -13.03 3.96
CA LYS A 100 14.22 -12.51 3.66
C LYS A 100 14.22 -11.72 2.35
N LYS A 101 13.56 -12.26 1.32
CA LYS A 101 13.42 -11.57 0.02
C LYS A 101 12.59 -10.29 0.17
N LEU A 102 11.49 -10.37 0.92
CA LEU A 102 10.65 -9.22 1.21
C LEU A 102 11.42 -8.12 1.94
N GLU A 103 12.23 -8.47 2.95
CA GLU A 103 13.03 -7.48 3.68
C GLU A 103 14.07 -6.78 2.79
N LEU A 104 14.74 -7.50 1.88
CA LEU A 104 15.66 -6.89 0.90
C LEU A 104 14.93 -5.90 -0.01
N GLU A 105 13.75 -6.27 -0.48
CA GLU A 105 12.95 -5.41 -1.36
C GLU A 105 12.38 -4.20 -0.60
N ILE A 106 11.97 -4.36 0.66
CA ILE A 106 11.59 -3.24 1.53
C ILE A 106 12.76 -2.27 1.68
N GLN A 107 13.99 -2.76 1.92
CA GLN A 107 15.15 -1.89 2.04
C GLN A 107 15.42 -1.11 0.75
N ARG A 108 15.36 -1.79 -0.40
CA ARG A 108 15.50 -1.16 -1.72
C ARG A 108 14.48 -0.05 -1.93
N LEU A 109 13.19 -0.33 -1.68
CA LEU A 109 12.10 0.62 -1.87
C LEU A 109 12.09 1.76 -0.84
N MET A 110 12.55 1.50 0.38
CA MET A 110 12.74 2.53 1.40
C MET A 110 13.82 3.53 1.00
N GLY A 111 14.91 3.05 0.39
CA GLY A 111 15.99 3.89 -0.15
C GLY A 111 15.68 4.58 -1.48
N ASP A 112 14.65 4.15 -2.21
CA ASP A 112 14.30 4.74 -3.49
C ASP A 112 13.56 6.07 -3.33
N GLU A 113 14.19 7.18 -3.73
CA GLU A 113 13.63 8.53 -3.64
C GLU A 113 12.36 8.71 -4.49
N ASP A 114 12.21 7.89 -5.55
CA ASP A 114 11.02 7.93 -6.39
C ASP A 114 9.81 7.32 -5.69
N VAL A 115 9.98 6.49 -4.65
CA VAL A 115 8.87 5.96 -3.85
C VAL A 115 8.49 6.99 -2.78
N THR A 116 7.41 7.74 -3.01
CA THR A 116 6.98 8.81 -2.09
C THR A 116 6.09 8.30 -0.95
N LYS A 117 5.34 7.20 -1.15
CA LYS A 117 4.49 6.60 -0.11
C LYS A 117 5.12 5.33 0.47
N LYS A 118 6.02 5.51 1.44
CA LYS A 118 6.75 4.40 2.09
C LYS A 118 5.87 3.36 2.80
N SER A 119 4.72 3.78 3.35
CA SER A 119 3.75 2.83 3.94
C SER A 119 3.06 1.95 2.90
N GLY A 120 3.01 2.37 1.64
CA GLY A 120 2.44 1.59 0.55
C GLY A 120 3.32 0.43 0.06
N ILE A 121 4.58 0.38 0.51
CA ILE A 121 5.52 -0.70 0.16
C ILE A 121 4.95 -2.07 0.54
N TYR A 122 4.39 -2.21 1.74
CA TYR A 122 3.89 -3.50 2.21
C TYR A 122 2.72 -4.01 1.36
N GLU A 123 1.81 -3.13 0.96
CA GLU A 123 0.70 -3.51 0.08
C GLU A 123 1.21 -3.84 -1.32
N TYR A 124 2.14 -3.05 -1.87
CA TYR A 124 2.78 -3.34 -3.15
C TYR A 124 3.45 -4.72 -3.17
N LEU A 125 4.16 -5.11 -2.13
CA LEU A 125 4.81 -6.41 -2.08
C LEU A 125 3.82 -7.59 -2.00
N LEU A 126 2.62 -7.33 -1.51
CA LEU A 126 1.56 -8.33 -1.44
C LEU A 126 0.76 -8.40 -2.75
N THR A 127 0.51 -7.27 -3.43
CA THR A 127 -0.41 -7.21 -4.57
C THR A 127 0.28 -7.04 -5.93
N GLY A 128 1.51 -6.53 -5.96
CA GLY A 128 2.19 -6.07 -7.16
C GLY A 128 1.69 -4.73 -7.70
N GLU A 129 0.75 -4.05 -7.02
CA GLU A 129 0.14 -2.82 -7.51
C GLU A 129 1.05 -1.58 -7.29
N GLU A 130 1.76 -1.15 -8.34
CA GLU A 130 2.70 -0.03 -8.27
C GLU A 130 2.09 1.28 -7.76
N LYS A 131 0.80 1.52 -8.05
CA LYS A 131 0.08 2.72 -7.56
C LYS A 131 0.12 2.87 -6.03
N LYS A 132 0.36 1.78 -5.28
CA LYS A 132 0.49 1.84 -3.81
C LYS A 132 1.75 2.57 -3.37
N LEU A 133 2.80 2.57 -4.19
CA LEU A 133 4.07 3.22 -3.92
C LEU A 133 4.04 4.74 -4.10
N SER A 134 3.05 5.26 -4.85
CA SER A 134 2.96 6.68 -5.22
C SER A 134 4.29 7.17 -5.80
N ILE A 135 4.64 6.68 -7.00
CA ILE A 135 5.90 7.04 -7.64
C ILE A 135 5.96 8.54 -7.95
N ARG A 136 7.12 9.15 -7.71
CA ARG A 136 7.38 10.59 -7.91
C ARG A 136 7.08 10.96 -9.36
N THR A 137 6.24 11.97 -9.53
CA THR A 137 5.96 12.58 -10.82
C THR A 137 7.06 13.57 -11.19
N PHE A 138 7.24 13.80 -12.50
CA PHE A 138 8.14 14.86 -12.97
C PHE A 138 7.66 16.24 -12.51
N ASP A 139 8.60 17.12 -12.21
CA ASP A 139 8.29 18.52 -11.94
C ASP A 139 7.99 19.28 -13.24
N ARG A 140 7.49 20.51 -13.11
CA ARG A 140 7.13 21.34 -14.28
C ARG A 140 8.35 21.67 -15.16
N ARG A 141 9.54 21.80 -14.58
CA ARG A 141 10.75 22.16 -15.33
C ARG A 141 11.17 21.01 -16.23
N ASP A 142 11.21 19.79 -15.69
CA ASP A 142 11.58 18.59 -16.42
C ASP A 142 10.52 18.26 -17.48
N ALA A 143 9.23 18.44 -17.17
CA ALA A 143 8.13 18.31 -18.14
C ALA A 143 8.26 19.30 -19.31
N LEU A 144 8.55 20.59 -19.02
CA LEU A 144 8.70 21.61 -20.04
C LEU A 144 9.94 21.35 -20.92
N ALA A 145 11.04 20.92 -20.32
CA ALA A 145 12.24 20.54 -21.07
C ALA A 145 11.98 19.37 -22.03
N ALA A 146 11.25 18.35 -21.59
CA ALA A 146 10.84 17.23 -22.44
C ALA A 146 9.88 17.68 -23.56
N TYR A 147 8.92 18.54 -23.24
CA TYR A 147 7.96 19.10 -24.20
C TYR A 147 8.65 19.83 -25.36
N GLU A 148 9.57 20.75 -25.05
CA GLU A 148 10.32 21.50 -26.06
C GLU A 148 11.24 20.59 -26.88
N LYS A 149 11.92 19.64 -26.22
CA LYS A 149 12.79 18.66 -26.90
C LYS A 149 12.02 17.76 -27.87
N GLN A 150 10.77 17.45 -27.56
CA GLN A 150 9.89 16.64 -28.42
C GLN A 150 9.25 17.42 -29.57
N GLY A 151 9.48 18.74 -29.66
CA GLY A 151 8.81 19.59 -30.63
C GLY A 151 7.29 19.56 -30.49
N HIS A 152 6.81 19.52 -29.23
CA HIS A 152 5.39 19.57 -28.86
C HIS A 152 4.56 18.37 -29.34
N LYS A 153 5.23 17.28 -29.74
CA LYS A 153 4.59 16.06 -30.25
C LYS A 153 4.58 14.94 -29.24
N CYS A 154 3.51 14.16 -29.24
CA CYS A 154 3.47 12.90 -28.52
C CYS A 154 4.33 11.85 -29.25
N PRO A 155 5.29 11.19 -28.59
CA PRO A 155 6.16 10.18 -29.21
C PRO A 155 5.44 8.88 -29.58
N ILE A 156 4.20 8.68 -29.13
CA ILE A 156 3.40 7.48 -29.43
C ILE A 156 2.52 7.70 -30.66
N CYS A 157 1.70 8.77 -30.71
CA CYS A 157 0.82 9.02 -31.85
C CYS A 157 1.40 9.99 -32.90
N GLY A 158 2.46 10.73 -32.58
CA GLY A 158 3.10 11.69 -33.49
C GLY A 158 2.39 13.04 -33.64
N GLU A 159 1.19 13.19 -33.08
CA GLU A 159 0.39 14.41 -33.14
C GLU A 159 0.93 15.51 -32.20
N THR A 160 0.69 16.77 -32.56
CA THR A 160 1.07 17.96 -31.79
C THR A 160 -0.03 18.31 -30.78
N PHE A 161 0.37 18.69 -29.57
CA PHE A 161 -0.53 19.09 -28.49
C PHE A 161 0.05 20.29 -27.75
N GLU A 162 -0.83 21.09 -27.14
CA GLU A 162 -0.41 22.10 -26.17
C GLU A 162 0.10 21.46 -24.87
N PHE A 163 0.96 22.16 -24.14
CA PHE A 163 1.57 21.65 -22.91
C PHE A 163 0.54 21.13 -21.89
N GLU A 164 -0.56 21.87 -21.70
CA GLU A 164 -1.65 21.53 -20.77
C GLU A 164 -2.45 20.28 -21.18
N GLN A 165 -2.33 19.85 -22.44
CA GLN A 165 -3.00 18.66 -22.98
C GLN A 165 -2.13 17.40 -22.86
N MET A 166 -0.90 17.55 -22.34
CA MET A 166 0.08 16.48 -22.22
C MET A 166 0.41 16.17 -20.76
N HIS A 167 0.85 14.93 -20.52
CA HIS A 167 1.28 14.44 -19.23
C HIS A 167 2.74 14.01 -19.30
N ALA A 168 3.54 14.44 -18.33
CA ALA A 168 4.89 13.94 -18.15
C ALA A 168 4.85 12.51 -17.59
N ASP A 169 5.55 11.61 -18.25
CA ASP A 169 5.58 10.19 -17.94
C ASP A 169 6.97 9.61 -18.22
N HIS A 170 7.27 8.44 -17.66
CA HIS A 170 8.57 7.81 -17.81
C HIS A 170 8.71 7.15 -19.19
N ILE A 171 9.87 7.29 -19.84
CA ILE A 171 10.21 6.54 -21.06
C ILE A 171 10.32 5.06 -20.72
N THR A 172 11.24 4.73 -19.81
CA THR A 172 11.31 3.42 -19.16
C THR A 172 10.46 3.46 -17.90
N PRO A 173 9.39 2.65 -17.80
CA PRO A 173 8.56 2.60 -16.60
C PRO A 173 9.36 2.32 -15.33
N TRP A 174 8.89 2.83 -14.19
CA TRP A 174 9.55 2.64 -12.91
C TRP A 174 9.72 1.16 -12.53
N SER A 175 8.72 0.30 -12.79
CA SER A 175 8.85 -1.15 -12.59
C SER A 175 9.91 -1.84 -13.44
N LYS A 176 10.36 -1.21 -14.53
CA LYS A 176 11.46 -1.70 -15.36
C LYS A 176 12.80 -1.05 -14.99
N GLY A 177 12.86 -0.36 -13.85
CA GLY A 177 14.06 0.30 -13.34
C GLY A 177 14.25 1.74 -13.83
N GLY A 178 13.25 2.32 -14.49
CA GLY A 178 13.30 3.72 -14.88
C GLY A 178 13.21 4.66 -13.68
N LYS A 179 14.06 5.69 -13.66
CA LYS A 179 14.09 6.70 -12.60
C LYS A 179 13.39 7.98 -13.03
N THR A 180 12.91 8.77 -12.07
CA THR A 180 12.33 10.10 -12.35
C THR A 180 13.44 11.12 -12.60
N THR A 181 14.12 11.01 -13.75
CA THR A 181 15.17 11.94 -14.20
C THR A 181 14.79 12.62 -15.51
N PRO A 182 15.32 13.81 -15.82
CA PRO A 182 15.02 14.52 -17.07
C PRO A 182 15.24 13.67 -18.33
N GLU A 183 16.22 12.77 -18.33
CA GLU A 183 16.54 11.89 -19.45
C GLU A 183 15.49 10.80 -19.68
N ASN A 184 14.76 10.43 -18.62
CA ASN A 184 13.69 9.44 -18.66
C ASN A 184 12.30 10.09 -18.71
N CYS A 185 12.20 11.40 -18.86
CA CYS A 185 10.95 12.13 -19.00
C CYS A 185 10.50 12.16 -20.47
N GLN A 186 9.22 11.90 -20.71
CA GLN A 186 8.54 12.18 -21.98
C GLN A 186 7.18 12.81 -21.74
N MET A 187 6.71 13.63 -22.67
CA MET A 187 5.35 14.16 -22.68
C MET A 187 4.46 13.31 -23.57
N LEU A 188 3.37 12.78 -23.03
CA LEU A 188 2.37 11.99 -23.75
C LEU A 188 1.03 12.73 -23.80
N CYS A 189 0.29 12.62 -24.89
CA CYS A 189 -1.10 13.08 -24.90
C CYS A 189 -1.95 12.22 -23.95
N ARG A 190 -3.08 12.76 -23.49
CA ARG A 190 -3.99 12.07 -22.56
C ARG A 190 -4.31 10.63 -22.96
N ASP A 191 -4.67 10.40 -24.22
CA ASP A 191 -5.10 9.08 -24.69
C ASP A 191 -3.95 8.07 -24.73
N CYS A 192 -2.75 8.50 -25.15
CA CYS A 192 -1.57 7.63 -25.17
C CYS A 192 -1.06 7.35 -23.76
N ASN A 193 -1.12 8.33 -22.87
CA ASN A 193 -0.77 8.17 -21.45
C ASN A 193 -1.69 7.15 -20.76
N LEU A 194 -3.01 7.26 -20.98
CA LEU A 194 -3.99 6.31 -20.43
C LEU A 194 -3.81 4.88 -20.94
N LYS A 195 -3.36 4.71 -22.20
CA LYS A 195 -3.08 3.39 -22.78
C LYS A 195 -1.77 2.77 -22.30
N LYS A 196 -0.81 3.58 -21.85
CA LYS A 196 0.49 3.13 -21.37
C LYS A 196 0.46 2.69 -19.90
N GLY A 197 -0.38 3.37 -19.10
CA GLY A 197 -0.55 3.12 -17.67
C GLY A 197 -1.30 1.82 -17.32
#